data_AF-A0A6A6EEM9-F1
#
_entry.id   AF-A0A6A6EEM9-F1
#
_cell.length_a   1.000
_cell.length_b   1.000
_cell.length_c   1.000
_cell.angle_alpha   90.00
_cell.angle_beta   90.00
_cell.angle_gamma   90.00
#
_symmetry.space_group_name_H-M   'P 1'
#
loop_
_entity.id
_entity.type
_entity.pdbx_description
1 polymer ?
#
loop_
_entity_poly.entity_id
_entity_poly.type
_entity_poly.pdbx_seq_one_letter_code
_entity_poly.pdbx_strand_id
1 'polypeptide(L)' 'LGDYTVGWICALPIELAAAQEMLDERDESLAQDNSDDNLYTFGRIGDHNIVLT' A
#
# COMPACT_ATOMS: atom_id res chain seq x y z
N LEU A 1 -0.37 10.07 5.13
CA LEU A 1 -0.40 9.00 6.15
C LEU A 1 -1.60 9.09 7.10
N GLY A 2 -2.09 10.27 7.49
CA GLY A 2 -3.19 10.39 8.47
C GLY A 2 -4.49 9.66 8.10
N ASP A 3 -4.74 9.42 6.80
CA ASP A 3 -5.94 8.74 6.33
C ASP A 3 -5.80 7.21 6.17
N TYR A 4 -4.57 6.67 6.19
CA TYR A 4 -4.30 5.23 6.06
C TYR A 4 -4.18 4.61 7.46
N THR A 5 -5.05 3.66 7.73
CA THR A 5 -5.23 3.12 9.10
C THR A 5 -4.76 1.69 9.24
N VAL A 6 -4.51 1.00 8.12
CA VAL A 6 -4.04 -0.38 8.07
C VAL A 6 -2.76 -0.44 7.23
N GLY A 7 -1.72 -1.03 7.80
CA GLY A 7 -0.49 -1.38 7.08
C GLY A 7 -0.44 -2.88 6.83
N TRP A 8 -0.22 -3.28 5.58
CA TRP A 8 -0.05 -4.68 5.18
C TRP A 8 1.36 -4.85 4.60
N ILE A 9 2.20 -5.55 5.36
CA ILE A 9 3.61 -5.80 5.02
C ILE A 9 3.73 -7.17 4.34
N CYS A 10 4.34 -7.21 3.17
CA CYS A 10 4.64 -8.39 2.38
C CYS A 10 6.14 -8.64 2.40
N ALA A 11 6.56 -9.87 2.66
CA ALA A 11 7.98 -10.22 2.67
C ALA A 11 8.49 -10.56 1.27
N LEU A 12 7.60 -11.08 0.42
CA LEU A 12 7.94 -11.54 -0.93
C LEU A 12 7.22 -10.72 -2.01
N PRO A 13 7.86 -10.49 -3.17
CA PRO A 13 7.23 -9.78 -4.28
C PRO A 13 5.91 -10.41 -4.76
N ILE A 14 5.79 -11.74 -4.66
CA ILE A 14 4.56 -12.45 -5.06
C ILE A 14 3.40 -12.19 -4.08
N GLU A 15 3.71 -12.00 -2.80
CA GLU A 15 2.71 -11.63 -1.79
C GLU A 15 2.26 -10.19 -2.02
N LEU A 16 3.20 -9.29 -2.30
CA LEU A 16 2.89 -7.89 -2.63
C LEU A 16 2.02 -7.81 -3.89
N ALA A 17 2.37 -8.55 -4.94
CA ALA A 17 1.58 -8.60 -6.17
C ALA A 17 0.16 -9.11 -5.90
N ALA A 18 0.02 -10.19 -5.13
CA ALA A 18 -1.30 -10.70 -4.75
C ALA A 18 -2.11 -9.68 -3.94
N ALA A 19 -1.48 -9.02 -2.95
CA ALA A 19 -2.14 -8.03 -2.11
C ALA A 19 -2.54 -6.77 -2.89
N GLN A 20 -1.73 -6.33 -3.86
CA GLN A 20 -2.07 -5.24 -4.76
C GLN A 20 -3.29 -5.56 -5.65
N GLU A 21 -3.44 -6.82 -6.07
CA GLU A 21 -4.62 -7.28 -6.82
C GLU A 21 -5.87 -7.43 -5.93
N MET A 22 -5.70 -7.46 -4.60
CA MET A 22 -6.83 -7.47 -3.67
C MET A 22 -7.43 -6.10 -3.37
N LEU A 23 -6.78 -5.01 -3.80
CA LEU A 23 -7.31 -3.66 -3.63
C LEU A 23 -8.53 -3.43 -4.52
N ASP A 24 -9.59 -2.87 -3.95
CA ASP A 24 -10.75 -2.41 -4.72
C ASP A 24 -10.41 -1.16 -5.53
N GLU A 25 -9.61 -0.26 -4.94
CA GLU A 25 -9.17 1.00 -5.52
C GLU A 25 -7.68 1.22 -5.22
N ARG A 26 -6.93 1.77 -6.17
CA ARG A 26 -5.53 2.19 -6.01
C ARG A 26 -5.45 3.71 -6.07
N ASP A 27 -4.76 4.29 -5.10
CA ASP A 27 -4.55 5.73 -5.01
C ASP A 27 -3.26 6.15 -5.74
N GLU A 28 -3.16 7.42 -6.12
CA GLU A 28 -1.90 7.97 -6.61
C GLU A 28 -0.83 7.85 -5.51
N SER A 29 0.38 7.47 -5.93
CA SER A 29 1.51 7.33 -5.01
C SER A 29 1.76 8.65 -4.30
N LEU A 30 1.66 8.65 -2.97
CA LEU A 30 2.02 9.80 -2.16
C LEU A 30 3.49 10.15 -2.38
N ALA A 31 3.82 11.44 -2.27
CA ALA A 31 5.20 11.89 -2.30
C ALA A 31 6.01 11.16 -1.22
N GLN A 32 6.97 10.36 -1.65
CA GLN A 32 7.85 9.58 -0.79
C GLN A 32 9.10 10.39 -0.47
N ASP A 33 9.65 10.22 0.73
CA ASP A 33 10.95 10.80 1.04
C ASP A 33 12.01 10.12 0.17
N ASN A 34 12.89 10.90 -0.45
CA ASN A 34 13.98 10.37 -1.30
C ASN A 34 14.97 9.50 -0.52
N SER A 35 14.93 9.52 0.82
CA SER A 35 15.72 8.67 1.69
C SER A 35 15.03 7.37 2.12
N ASP A 36 13.76 7.18 1.76
CA ASP A 36 13.01 5.95 2.02
C ASP A 36 13.03 5.03 0.80
N ASP A 37 13.80 3.94 0.90
CA ASP A 37 13.96 2.94 -0.16
C ASP A 37 12.79 1.93 -0.21
N ASN A 38 11.83 2.00 0.72
CA ASN A 38 10.68 1.09 0.70
C ASN A 38 9.75 1.42 -0.47
N LEU A 39 9.00 0.43 -0.95
CA LEU A 39 7.97 0.64 -1.98
C LEU A 39 6.60 0.63 -1.32
N TYR A 40 5.90 1.76 -1.30
CA TYR A 40 4.52 1.79 -0.81
C TYR A 40 3.51 1.77 -1.96
N THR A 41 2.49 0.94 -1.82
CA THR A 41 1.26 1.04 -2.62
C THR A 41 0.11 1.46 -1.71
N PHE A 42 -0.67 2.43 -2.15
CA PHE A 42 -1.78 2.97 -1.39
C PHE A 42 -3.09 2.62 -2.08
N GLY A 43 -4.11 2.28 -1.29
CA GLY A 43 -5.43 2.00 -1.83
C GLY A 43 -6.45 1.65 -0.77
N ARG A 44 -7.53 1.01 -1.20
CA ARG A 44 -8.67 0.68 -0.34
C ARG A 44 -9.13 -0.76 -0.52
N ILE A 45 -9.57 -1.37 0.59
CA ILE A 45 -10.40 -2.58 0.59
C ILE A 45 -11.63 -2.30 1.44
N GLY A 46 -12.82 -2.36 0.83
CA GLY A 46 -14.07 -1.91 1.44
C GLY A 46 -13.96 -0.45 1.91
N ASP A 47 -14.21 -0.22 3.19
CA ASP A 47 -14.13 1.10 3.83
C ASP A 47 -12.75 1.40 4.46
N HIS A 48 -11.77 0.52 4.25
CA HIS A 48 -10.45 0.63 4.89
C HIS A 48 -9.38 1.12 3.94
N ASN A 49 -8.74 2.24 4.29
CA ASN A 49 -7.56 2.74 3.60
C ASN A 49 -6.31 1.96 4.05
N ILE A 50 -5.67 1.28 3.09
CA ILE A 50 -4.57 0.35 3.30
C ILE A 50 -3.29 0.88 2.64
N VAL A 51 -2.17 0.77 3.35
CA VAL A 51 -0.83 0.89 2.76
C VAL A 51 -0.18 -0.49 2.69
N LEU A 52 0.30 -0.86 1.51
CA LEU A 52 1.06 -2.07 1.24
C LEU A 52 2.54 -1.74 1.14
N THR A 53 3.41 -2.60 1.67
CA THR A 53 4.86 -2.53 1.51
C THR A 53 5.48 -3.91 1.36
#